data_AF-A0AAV2I0Q7-F1
#
_entry.id   AF-A0AAV2I0Q7-F1
#
_cell.length_a   1.000
_cell.length_b   1.000
_cell.length_c   1.000
_cell.angle_alpha   90.00
_cell.angle_beta   90.00
_cell.angle_gamma   90.00
#
_symmetry.space_group_name_H-M   'P 1'
#
loop_
_entity.id
_entity.type
_entity.pdbx_description
1 polymer ?
#
loop_
_entity_poly.entity_id
_entity_poly.type
_entity_poly.pdbx_seq_one_letter_code
_entity_poly.pdbx_strand_id
1 'polypeptide(L)' 'MIPFGFGTRSCVGRRIAETQIYLAAIQVLQRFWLKKSDKFDIRPSVRTQLTPGPELPVMFVER' A
#
# COMPACT_ATOMS: atom_id res chain seq x y z
N MET A 1 -5.76 -14.45 -5.92
CA MET A 1 -6.38 -13.98 -4.67
C MET A 1 -7.22 -12.75 -4.98
N ILE A 2 -8.47 -12.68 -4.53
CA ILE A 2 -9.34 -11.49 -4.74
C ILE A 2 -9.25 -10.64 -3.48
N PRO A 3 -8.58 -9.46 -3.49
CA PRO A 3 -8.20 -8.73 -2.28
C PRO A 3 -9.38 -8.22 -1.44
N PHE A 4 -10.55 -8.03 -2.07
CA PHE A 4 -11.78 -7.61 -1.39
C PHE A 4 -12.87 -8.69 -1.41
N GLY A 5 -12.53 -9.95 -1.74
CA GLY A 5 -13.52 -11.02 -1.90
C GLY A 5 -14.50 -10.78 -3.06
N PHE A 6 -15.52 -11.62 -3.15
CA PHE A 6 -16.53 -11.59 -4.22
C PHE A 6 -17.93 -11.90 -3.67
N GLY A 7 -18.97 -11.39 -4.33
CA GLY A 7 -20.37 -11.63 -3.97
C GLY A 7 -20.86 -10.82 -2.77
N THR A 8 -21.95 -11.30 -2.15
CA THR A 8 -22.67 -10.63 -1.06
C THR A 8 -21.85 -10.47 0.22
N ARG A 9 -20.79 -11.27 0.40
CA ARG A 9 -19.85 -11.19 1.53
C ARG A 9 -18.49 -10.61 1.12
N SER A 10 -18.44 -9.82 0.04
CA SER A 10 -17.26 -9.03 -0.28
C SER A 10 -16.98 -7.98 0.81
N CYS A 11 -15.76 -7.43 0.83
CA CYS A 11 -15.33 -6.46 1.82
C CYS A 11 -16.28 -5.26 1.83
N VAL A 12 -16.98 -5.07 2.96
CA VAL A 12 -17.91 -3.96 3.19
C VAL A 12 -17.21 -2.61 3.00
N GLY A 13 -15.92 -2.53 3.36
CA GLY A 13 -15.10 -1.34 3.23
C GLY A 13 -14.47 -1.11 1.86
N ARG A 14 -14.74 -1.93 0.83
CA ARG A 14 -14.05 -1.87 -0.47
C ARG A 14 -14.01 -0.46 -1.07
N ARG A 15 -15.15 0.22 -1.13
CA ARG A 15 -15.24 1.56 -1.74
C ARG A 15 -14.45 2.61 -0.95
N ILE A 16 -14.44 2.49 0.38
CA ILE A 16 -13.69 3.37 1.26
C ILE A 16 -12.19 3.14 1.04
N ALA A 17 -11.75 1.88 1.05
CA ALA A 17 -10.36 1.50 0.83
C ALA A 17 -9.85 1.96 -0.54
N GLU A 18 -10.60 1.67 -1.62
CA GLU A 18 -10.26 2.12 -2.98
C GLU A 18 -10.12 3.65 -3.03
N THR A 19 -11.11 4.38 -2.49
CA THR A 19 -11.07 5.86 -2.48
C THR A 19 -9.87 6.40 -1.72
N GLN A 20 -9.58 5.86 -0.52
CA GLN A 20 -8.42 6.28 0.27
C GLN A 20 -7.10 6.00 -0.43
N ILE A 21 -6.96 4.82 -1.06
CA ILE A 21 -5.76 4.47 -1.83
C ILE A 21 -5.56 5.45 -2.99
N TYR A 22 -6.61 5.74 -3.76
CA TYR A 22 -6.51 6.67 -4.89
C TYR A 22 -6.15 8.09 -4.44
N LEU A 23 -6.84 8.62 -3.43
CA LEU A 23 -6.56 9.98 -2.93
C LEU A 23 -5.14 10.08 -2.35
N ALA A 24 -4.72 9.10 -1.55
CA ALA A 24 -3.37 9.06 -1.01
C ALA A 24 -2.32 8.98 -2.11
N ALA A 25 -2.53 8.13 -3.12
CA ALA A 25 -1.61 8.01 -4.26
C ALA A 25 -1.51 9.34 -5.04
N ILE A 26 -2.64 10.00 -5.32
CA ILE A 26 -2.65 11.29 -6.01
C ILE A 26 -1.86 12.34 -5.21
N GLN A 27 -2.11 12.45 -3.91
CA GLN A 27 -1.43 13.41 -3.04
C GLN A 27 0.09 13.16 -2.98
N VAL A 28 0.50 11.89 -2.90
CA VAL A 28 1.92 11.52 -2.90
C VAL A 28 2.56 11.88 -4.24
N LEU A 29 1.95 11.50 -5.36
CA LEU A 29 2.50 11.72 -6.71
C LEU A 29 2.55 13.20 -7.11
N GLN A 30 1.70 14.05 -6.53
CA GLN A 30 1.72 15.49 -6.76
C GLN A 30 2.86 16.19 -6.01
N ARG A 31 3.23 15.72 -4.82
CA ARG A 31 4.13 16.43 -3.89
C ARG A 31 5.51 15.80 -3.75
N PHE A 32 5.63 14.50 -4.02
CA PHE A 32 6.84 13.74 -3.71
C PHE A 32 7.26 12.83 -4.86
N TRP A 33 8.58 12.65 -4.97
CA TRP A 33 9.21 11.52 -5.64
C TRP A 33 9.46 10.41 -4.62
N LEU A 34 9.09 9.17 -4.98
CA LEU A 34 9.43 7.99 -4.18
C LEU A 34 10.78 7.44 -4.63
N LYS A 35 11.76 7.41 -3.73
CA LYS A 35 13.04 6.74 -3.95
C LYS A 35 13.14 5.48 -3.11
N LYS A 36 13.66 4.40 -3.69
CA LYS A 36 14.01 3.18 -2.94
C LYS A 36 15.45 3.28 -2.43
N SER A 37 15.75 2.62 -1.31
CA SER A 37 17.13 2.39 -0.88
C SER A 37 17.86 1.45 -1.84
N ASP A 38 19.20 1.46 -1.80
CA ASP A 38 20.04 0.55 -2.58
C ASP A 38 19.79 -0.92 -2.20
N LYS A 39 19.51 -1.17 -0.92
CA LYS A 39 19.06 -2.47 -0.41
C LYS A 39 17.54 -2.49 -0.31
N PHE A 40 16.88 -3.06 -1.31
CA PHE A 40 15.42 -3.21 -1.37
C PHE A 40 15.03 -4.70 -1.29
N ASP A 41 15.36 -5.35 -0.16
CA ASP A 41 14.93 -6.73 0.15
C ASP A 41 13.73 -6.68 1.11
N ILE A 42 12.52 -6.71 0.55
CA ILE A 42 11.28 -6.75 1.34
C ILE A 42 10.82 -8.20 1.44
N ARG A 43 10.86 -8.76 2.64
CA ARG A 43 10.34 -10.09 2.92
C ARG A 43 8.91 -9.99 3.45
N PRO A 44 7.94 -10.73 2.87
CA PRO A 44 6.60 -10.75 3.40
C PRO A 44 6.57 -11.36 4.80
N SER A 45 5.71 -10.81 5.66
CA SER A 45 5.41 -11.37 6.98
C SER A 45 3.89 -11.47 7.15
N VAL A 46 3.44 -12.45 7.93
CA VAL A 46 2.01 -12.66 8.20
C VAL A 46 1.75 -12.48 9.68
N ARG A 47 1.01 -11.43 10.03
CA ARG A 47 0.45 -11.19 11.37
C ARG A 47 -1.04 -10.93 11.21
N THR A 48 -1.80 -12.00 10.96
CA THR A 48 -3.22 -11.97 10.55
C THR A 48 -3.44 -11.44 9.12
N GLN A 49 -2.72 -10.39 8.72
CA GLN A 49 -2.67 -9.88 7.35
C GLN A 49 -1.28 -10.09 6.75
N LEU A 50 -1.22 -10.15 5.43
CA LEU A 50 0.04 -10.11 4.69
C LEU A 50 0.57 -8.67 4.72
N THR A 51 1.73 -8.48 5.34
CA THR A 51 2.41 -7.18 5.44
C THR A 51 3.86 -7.31 4.96
N PRO A 52 4.51 -6.21 4.59
CA PRO A 52 5.97 -6.22 4.51
C PRO A 52 6.59 -6.61 5.87
N GLY A 53 7.87 -6.96 5.85
CA GLY A 53 8.67 -7.09 7.06
C GLY A 53 8.76 -5.77 7.84
N PRO A 54 9.48 -5.73 8.96
CA PRO A 54 9.55 -4.55 9.83
C PRO A 54 10.12 -3.30 9.16
N GLU A 55 10.86 -3.45 8.06
CA GLU A 55 11.48 -2.35 7.34
C GLU A 55 10.87 -2.21 5.93
N LEU A 56 10.48 -0.98 5.58
CA LEU A 56 10.09 -0.59 4.23
C LEU A 56 11.07 0.50 3.75
N PRO A 57 12.12 0.15 2.97
CA PRO A 57 13.19 1.06 2.62
C PRO A 57 12.80 2.01 1.47
N VAL A 58 11.83 2.89 1.73
CA VAL A 58 11.30 3.91 0.80
C VAL A 58 11.45 5.31 1.42
N MET A 59 11.93 6.25 0.62
CA MET A 59 12.10 7.65 0.98
C MET A 59 11.19 8.53 0.13
N PHE A 60 10.55 9.52 0.77
CA PHE A 60 9.81 10.58 0.10
C PHE A 60 10.75 11.78 -0.09
N VAL A 61 10.92 12.22 -1.33
CA VAL A 61 11.73 13.39 -1.68
C VAL A 61 10.78 14.43 -2.24
N GLU A 62 10.78 15.65 -1.72
CA GLU A 62 9.96 16.74 -2.27
C GLU A 62 10.25 16.94 -3.76
N ARG A 63 9.19 17.24 -4.52
CA ARG A 63 9.29 17.48 -5.97
C ARG A 63 9.91 18.83 -6.29
#